data_AF-A0A6V8D3V1-F1
#
_entry.id   AF-A0A6V8D3V1-F1
#
_cell.length_a   1.000
_cell.length_b   1.000
_cell.length_c   1.000
_cell.angle_alpha   90.00
_cell.angle_beta   90.00
_cell.angle_gamma   90.00
#
_symmetry.space_group_name_H-M   'P 1'
#
loop_
_entity.id
_entity.type
_entity.pdbx_description
1 polymer ?
#
loop_
_entity_poly.entity_id
_entity_poly.type
_entity_poly.pdbx_seq_one_letter_code
_entity_poly.pdbx_strand_id
1 'polypeptide(L)'
;YVQSAGWNMDALFIPQDHPAREMQDTFYLDNPKSLELPEDLMETWSAIHRSGGDTGSLGWGGNFSNEVSQKGLLRTHTTVNTIQHLAANPTDPCRMFTVDRVFRKEAIDRTHLPEFHQIEGIIMEEGANLQMLVTTLKTFYAKMGYPEVRVRPAYFPYTEPSLEIEVKWRGKWLELGGAGIFRPEVTEPLGIQHPVLAWGMGLERLAMLVLGLDDIRQLYISDLEWLRNQPII
;
A
#
# COMPACT_ATOMS: atom_id res chain seq x y z
N TYR A 1 -0.92 9.40 11.43
CA TYR A 1 -2.21 9.03 10.81
C TYR A 1 -2.63 10.04 9.76
N VAL A 2 -2.67 11.33 10.11
CA VAL A 2 -2.91 12.41 9.15
C VAL A 2 -1.76 12.48 8.14
N GLN A 3 -2.09 12.59 6.86
CA GLN A 3 -1.17 12.78 5.74
C GLN A 3 -1.75 13.80 4.76
N SER A 4 -0.89 14.40 3.93
CA SER A 4 -1.37 15.14 2.76
C SER A 4 -1.77 14.16 1.65
N ALA A 5 -2.72 14.56 0.82
CA ALA A 5 -3.07 13.80 -0.39
C ALA A 5 -1.87 13.66 -1.36
N GLY A 6 -0.97 14.65 -1.34
CA GLY A 6 0.30 14.63 -2.04
C GLY A 6 1.14 13.41 -1.71
N TRP A 7 1.50 13.26 -0.43
CA TRP A 7 2.29 12.11 0.01
C TRP A 7 1.52 10.80 -0.07
N ASN A 8 0.24 10.81 0.25
CA ASN A 8 -0.55 9.58 0.25
C ASN A 8 -0.86 9.07 -1.16
N MET A 9 -0.92 9.94 -2.18
CA MET A 9 -1.37 9.52 -3.51
C MET A 9 -0.58 10.10 -4.68
N ASP A 10 -0.26 11.41 -4.69
CA ASP A 10 0.48 12.01 -5.82
C ASP A 10 1.92 11.45 -5.91
N ALA A 11 2.59 11.28 -4.77
CA ALA A 11 3.91 10.65 -4.66
C ALA A 11 3.93 9.20 -5.16
N LEU A 12 2.77 8.54 -5.18
CA LEU A 12 2.58 7.18 -5.68
C LEU A 12 2.00 7.18 -7.09
N PHE A 13 2.14 8.27 -7.84
CA PHE A 13 1.70 8.36 -9.23
C PHE A 13 0.22 7.98 -9.46
N ILE A 14 -0.63 8.08 -8.42
CA ILE A 14 -2.07 7.83 -8.53
C ILE A 14 -2.70 9.10 -9.12
N PRO A 15 -3.45 9.07 -10.23
CA PRO A 15 -3.97 10.31 -10.83
C PRO A 15 -5.01 10.99 -9.94
N GLN A 16 -5.16 12.32 -10.07
CA GLN A 16 -6.02 13.12 -9.18
C GLN A 16 -7.53 12.86 -9.32
N ASP A 17 -7.95 12.28 -10.45
CA ASP A 17 -9.32 11.84 -10.76
C ASP A 17 -9.55 10.35 -10.46
N HIS A 18 -8.58 9.68 -9.82
CA HIS A 18 -8.72 8.27 -9.46
C HIS A 18 -9.85 8.06 -8.43
N PRO A 19 -10.73 7.05 -8.60
CA PRO A 19 -11.87 6.81 -7.70
C PRO A 19 -11.51 6.72 -6.21
N ALA A 20 -10.35 6.12 -5.88
CA ALA A 20 -9.88 6.04 -4.50
C ALA A 20 -9.69 7.40 -3.80
N ARG A 21 -9.59 8.51 -4.55
CA ARG A 21 -9.51 9.89 -4.02
C ARG A 21 -10.87 10.49 -3.70
N GLU A 22 -11.95 9.80 -4.03
CA GLU A 22 -13.28 10.34 -3.80
C GLU A 22 -13.66 10.34 -2.32
N MET A 23 -14.55 11.26 -1.95
CA MET A 23 -15.02 11.39 -0.57
C MET A 23 -15.82 10.17 -0.08
N GLN A 24 -16.25 9.27 -0.98
CA GLN A 24 -16.86 8.00 -0.58
C GLN A 24 -15.84 6.97 -0.10
N ASP A 25 -14.57 7.07 -0.51
CA ASP A 25 -13.54 6.05 -0.26
C ASP A 25 -12.46 6.53 0.74
N THR A 26 -12.24 7.85 0.81
CA THR A 26 -11.19 8.46 1.64
C THR A 26 -11.76 9.42 2.69
N PHE A 27 -11.22 9.33 3.92
CA PHE A 27 -11.51 10.28 5.00
C PHE A 27 -10.66 11.55 4.86
N TYR A 28 -11.18 12.55 4.16
CA TYR A 28 -10.63 13.91 4.18
C TYR A 28 -10.98 14.63 5.49
N LEU A 29 -10.11 15.55 5.89
CA LEU A 29 -10.22 16.26 7.17
C LEU A 29 -10.75 17.67 6.97
N ASP A 30 -11.57 18.12 7.91
CA ASP A 30 -11.93 19.55 8.04
C ASP A 30 -10.88 20.33 8.84
N ASN A 31 -10.12 19.66 9.72
CA ASN A 31 -9.05 20.25 10.51
C ASN A 31 -7.93 19.24 10.83
N PRO A 32 -6.70 19.43 10.33
CA PRO A 32 -6.30 20.44 9.35
C PRO A 32 -6.87 20.12 7.96
N LYS A 33 -7.55 21.08 7.34
CA LYS A 33 -8.09 20.93 5.97
C LYS A 33 -6.98 20.84 4.91
N SER A 34 -5.89 21.53 5.16
CA SER A 34 -4.74 21.64 4.28
C SER A 34 -3.45 21.47 5.08
N LEU A 35 -2.47 20.80 4.50
CA LEU A 35 -1.11 20.69 5.01
C LEU A 35 -0.17 21.36 4.00
N GLU A 36 0.73 22.19 4.50
CA GLU A 36 1.77 22.81 3.68
C GLU A 36 2.71 21.75 3.11
N LEU A 37 3.10 21.96 1.86
CA LEU A 37 4.02 21.12 1.12
C LEU A 37 5.07 22.00 0.44
N PRO A 38 6.33 21.53 0.34
CA PRO A 38 7.36 22.22 -0.42
C PRO A 38 6.93 22.44 -1.88
N GLU A 39 7.19 23.63 -2.41
CA GLU A 39 6.78 24.01 -3.77
C GLU A 39 7.48 23.16 -4.84
N ASP A 40 8.78 22.93 -4.66
CA ASP A 40 9.62 22.06 -5.49
C ASP A 40 9.07 20.63 -5.58
N LEU A 41 8.57 20.09 -4.46
CA LEU A 41 7.95 18.77 -4.43
C LEU A 41 6.63 18.73 -5.21
N MET A 42 5.80 19.76 -5.09
CA MET A 42 4.55 19.86 -5.85
C MET A 42 4.81 20.07 -7.34
N GLU A 43 5.82 20.86 -7.71
CA GLU A 43 6.26 21.01 -9.11
C GLU A 43 6.74 19.68 -9.69
N THR A 44 7.52 18.93 -8.91
CA THR A 44 8.01 17.60 -9.28
C THR A 44 6.85 16.63 -9.55
N TRP A 45 5.86 16.57 -8.66
CA TRP A 45 4.66 15.75 -8.86
C TRP A 45 3.81 16.22 -10.05
N SER A 46 3.65 17.53 -10.21
CA SER A 46 2.92 18.09 -11.35
C SER A 46 3.57 17.71 -12.68
N ALA A 47 4.90 17.83 -12.78
CA ALA A 47 5.66 17.50 -13.98
C ALA A 47 5.53 16.00 -14.32
N ILE A 48 5.78 15.11 -13.35
CA ILE A 48 5.72 13.66 -13.62
C ILE A 48 4.30 13.21 -13.98
N HIS A 49 3.26 13.74 -13.32
CA HIS A 49 1.87 13.40 -13.64
C HIS A 49 1.44 13.91 -15.02
N ARG A 50 1.92 15.09 -15.44
CA ARG A 50 1.47 15.69 -16.70
C ARG A 50 2.21 15.18 -17.92
N SER A 51 3.52 14.89 -17.80
CA SER A 51 4.35 14.54 -18.96
C SER A 51 5.20 13.29 -18.79
N GLY A 52 5.17 12.64 -17.62
CA GLY A 52 6.01 11.47 -17.34
C GLY A 52 7.49 11.78 -17.11
N GLY A 53 7.89 13.06 -17.11
CA GLY A 53 9.28 13.47 -16.90
C GLY A 53 10.26 12.76 -17.84
N ASP A 54 11.40 12.32 -17.30
CA ASP A 54 12.46 11.63 -18.05
C ASP A 54 12.33 10.09 -18.03
N THR A 55 11.26 9.56 -17.43
CA THR A 55 11.04 8.12 -17.24
C THR A 55 10.71 7.36 -18.55
N GLY A 56 10.46 8.09 -19.65
CA GLY A 56 9.91 7.55 -20.89
C GLY A 56 8.39 7.34 -20.89
N SER A 57 7.72 7.66 -19.78
CA SER A 57 6.26 7.70 -19.67
C SER A 57 5.66 8.93 -20.37
N LEU A 58 4.39 8.85 -20.76
CA LEU A 58 3.64 9.99 -21.26
C LEU A 58 2.97 10.80 -20.13
N GLY A 59 3.06 10.31 -18.89
CA GLY A 59 2.25 10.81 -17.78
C GLY A 59 0.76 10.43 -17.94
N TRP A 60 -0.06 10.96 -17.04
CA TRP A 60 -1.52 10.93 -17.13
C TRP A 60 -2.07 12.05 -18.03
N GLY A 61 -1.27 13.10 -18.25
CA GLY A 61 -1.72 14.31 -18.93
C GLY A 61 -2.66 15.15 -18.06
N GLY A 62 -3.42 16.02 -18.71
CA GLY A 62 -4.44 16.83 -18.05
C GLY A 62 -3.89 17.92 -17.10
N ASN A 63 -4.75 18.31 -16.16
CA ASN A 63 -4.46 19.34 -15.17
C ASN A 63 -4.06 18.69 -13.84
N PHE A 64 -3.06 19.27 -13.18
CA PHE A 64 -2.64 18.89 -11.84
C PHE A 64 -2.88 20.07 -10.88
N SER A 65 -3.52 19.81 -9.74
CA SER A 65 -3.87 20.83 -8.76
C SER A 65 -3.04 20.69 -7.48
N ASN A 66 -2.28 21.73 -7.15
CA ASN A 66 -1.53 21.81 -5.88
C ASN A 66 -2.46 21.83 -4.67
N GLU A 67 -3.64 22.46 -4.79
CA GLU A 67 -4.64 22.49 -3.72
C GLU A 67 -5.13 21.09 -3.38
N VAL A 68 -5.28 20.21 -4.39
CA VAL A 68 -5.65 18.81 -4.17
C VAL A 68 -4.56 18.08 -3.39
N SER A 69 -3.28 18.25 -3.77
CA SER A 69 -2.13 17.65 -3.08
C SER A 69 -2.04 18.07 -1.61
N GLN A 70 -2.42 19.30 -1.29
CA GLN A 70 -2.34 19.83 0.07
C GLN A 70 -3.50 19.36 0.97
N LYS A 71 -4.57 18.75 0.45
CA LYS A 71 -5.70 18.31 1.29
C LYS A 71 -5.25 17.33 2.38
N GLY A 72 -5.72 17.57 3.60
CA GLY A 72 -5.51 16.66 4.72
C GLY A 72 -6.44 15.45 4.67
N LEU A 73 -5.89 14.25 4.89
CA LEU A 73 -6.64 13.01 4.97
C LEU A 73 -6.10 12.09 6.08
N LEU A 74 -6.88 11.09 6.47
CA LEU A 74 -6.36 9.93 7.19
C LEU A 74 -5.76 8.96 6.17
N ARG A 75 -4.51 8.54 6.40
CA ARG A 75 -3.80 7.65 5.47
C ARG A 75 -4.62 6.40 5.12
N THR A 76 -4.67 6.08 3.83
CA THR A 76 -5.49 4.97 3.30
C THR A 76 -4.72 3.67 3.17
N HIS A 77 -3.38 3.74 3.25
CA HIS A 77 -2.45 2.62 3.19
C HIS A 77 -1.11 3.02 3.85
N THR A 78 -0.29 2.04 4.20
CA THR A 78 1.04 2.26 4.80
C THR A 78 2.10 2.74 3.81
N THR A 79 1.83 2.63 2.50
CA THR A 79 2.77 2.98 1.42
C THR A 79 3.22 4.44 1.46
N VAL A 80 2.42 5.32 2.06
CA VAL A 80 2.81 6.71 2.32
C VAL A 80 4.04 6.82 3.22
N ASN A 81 4.16 5.96 4.24
CA ASN A 81 5.32 5.96 5.13
C ASN A 81 6.56 5.43 4.38
N THR A 82 6.36 4.40 3.56
CA THR A 82 7.41 3.77 2.74
C THR A 82 7.99 4.77 1.75
N ILE A 83 7.15 5.47 0.98
CA ILE A 83 7.65 6.43 -0.01
C ILE A 83 8.32 7.63 0.65
N GLN A 84 7.84 8.09 1.81
CA GLN A 84 8.51 9.12 2.62
C GLN A 84 9.89 8.67 3.11
N HIS A 85 10.01 7.42 3.56
CA HIS A 85 11.29 6.86 3.98
C HIS A 85 12.28 6.74 2.81
N LEU A 86 11.80 6.24 1.66
CA LEU A 86 12.61 6.11 0.45
C LEU A 86 13.06 7.47 -0.10
N ALA A 87 12.19 8.48 -0.09
CA ALA A 87 12.55 9.85 -0.46
C ALA A 87 13.64 10.43 0.45
N ALA A 88 13.64 10.07 1.74
CA ALA A 88 14.67 10.50 2.68
C ALA A 88 15.98 9.69 2.57
N ASN A 89 15.93 8.47 1.99
CA ASN A 89 17.09 7.56 1.87
C ASN A 89 17.16 6.95 0.45
N PRO A 90 17.30 7.78 -0.60
CA PRO A 90 17.07 7.34 -1.99
C PRO A 90 18.17 6.43 -2.56
N THR A 91 19.34 6.38 -1.91
CA THR A 91 20.53 5.67 -2.42
C THR A 91 20.84 4.37 -1.69
N ASP A 92 20.42 4.23 -0.43
CA ASP A 92 20.92 3.16 0.43
C ASP A 92 20.03 1.91 0.33
N PRO A 93 20.54 0.76 -0.17
CA PRO A 93 19.74 -0.45 -0.27
C PRO A 93 19.13 -0.84 1.07
N CYS A 94 17.83 -1.14 1.07
CA CYS A 94 17.10 -1.41 2.29
C CYS A 94 16.02 -2.48 2.11
N ARG A 95 15.72 -3.16 3.21
CA ARG A 95 14.58 -4.05 3.34
C ARG A 95 13.87 -3.68 4.62
N MET A 96 12.63 -3.23 4.50
CA MET A 96 11.84 -2.79 5.65
C MET A 96 10.45 -3.39 5.58
N PHE A 97 9.80 -3.44 6.74
CA PHE A 97 8.38 -3.73 6.82
C PHE A 97 7.75 -2.80 7.84
N THR A 98 6.45 -2.55 7.66
CA THR A 98 5.63 -1.76 8.57
C THR A 98 4.35 -2.53 8.86
N VAL A 99 3.86 -2.40 10.09
CA VAL A 99 2.55 -2.89 10.51
C VAL A 99 1.88 -1.73 11.20
N ASP A 100 0.87 -1.16 10.57
CA ASP A 100 0.24 0.03 11.12
C ASP A 100 -1.20 0.19 10.65
N ARG A 101 -1.97 0.97 11.40
CA ARG A 101 -3.39 1.18 11.16
C ARG A 101 -3.65 2.15 10.00
N VAL A 102 -4.59 1.81 9.14
CA VAL A 102 -5.00 2.60 7.98
C VAL A 102 -6.52 2.80 8.00
N PHE A 103 -7.00 3.80 7.28
CA PHE A 103 -8.39 4.24 7.32
C PHE A 103 -8.97 4.31 5.92
N ARG A 104 -10.11 3.65 5.69
CA ARG A 104 -10.84 3.70 4.42
C ARG A 104 -12.31 3.85 4.71
N LYS A 105 -13.02 4.64 3.90
CA LYS A 105 -14.45 4.83 4.09
C LYS A 105 -15.24 3.69 3.44
N GLU A 106 -14.94 2.47 3.88
CA GLU A 106 -15.62 1.26 3.43
C GLU A 106 -16.80 0.93 4.35
N ALA A 107 -17.85 0.34 3.79
CA ALA A 107 -18.98 -0.13 4.58
C ALA A 107 -18.54 -1.30 5.46
N ILE A 108 -18.94 -1.30 6.74
CA ILE A 108 -18.65 -2.41 7.65
C ILE A 108 -19.36 -3.66 7.16
N ASP A 109 -18.59 -4.69 6.85
CA ASP A 109 -19.11 -6.01 6.50
C ASP A 109 -18.27 -7.14 7.15
N ARG A 110 -18.39 -8.38 6.64
CA ARG A 110 -17.68 -9.54 7.20
C ARG A 110 -16.18 -9.56 6.87
N THR A 111 -15.74 -8.71 5.95
CA THR A 111 -14.42 -8.65 5.33
C THR A 111 -13.79 -7.26 5.35
N HIS A 112 -14.56 -6.20 5.58
CA HIS A 112 -14.13 -4.81 5.54
C HIS A 112 -14.49 -4.07 6.83
N LEU A 113 -13.53 -3.28 7.31
CA LEU A 113 -13.65 -2.38 8.44
C LEU A 113 -13.12 -1.00 8.02
N PRO A 114 -13.69 0.09 8.54
CA PRO A 114 -13.25 1.45 8.19
C PRO A 114 -11.86 1.79 8.74
N GLU A 115 -11.43 1.05 9.77
CA GLU A 115 -10.05 1.03 10.25
C GLU A 115 -9.57 -0.42 10.36
N PHE A 116 -8.36 -0.69 9.88
CA PHE A 116 -7.72 -2.00 9.94
C PHE A 116 -6.20 -1.84 9.89
N HIS A 117 -5.43 -2.89 10.16
CA HIS A 117 -3.98 -2.85 10.12
C HIS A 117 -3.46 -3.39 8.79
N GLN A 118 -2.63 -2.59 8.14
CA GLN A 118 -1.93 -3.01 6.94
C GLN A 118 -0.49 -3.42 7.32
N ILE A 119 -0.09 -4.60 6.85
CA ILE A 119 1.29 -5.03 6.79
C ILE A 119 1.80 -4.66 5.41
N GLU A 120 2.96 -4.03 5.34
CA GLU A 120 3.64 -3.75 4.08
C GLU A 120 5.12 -4.01 4.22
N GLY A 121 5.71 -4.65 3.22
CA GLY A 121 7.14 -4.88 3.12
C GLY A 121 7.69 -4.38 1.80
N ILE A 122 8.91 -3.83 1.84
CA ILE A 122 9.66 -3.49 0.63
C ILE A 122 11.08 -4.05 0.63
N ILE A 123 11.62 -4.18 -0.58
CA ILE A 123 13.00 -4.50 -0.88
C ILE A 123 13.46 -3.51 -1.95
N MET A 124 14.39 -2.62 -1.59
CA MET A 124 15.07 -1.73 -2.52
C MET A 124 16.53 -2.15 -2.61
N GLU A 125 16.96 -2.70 -3.74
CA GLU A 125 18.34 -3.10 -3.96
C GLU A 125 18.67 -3.20 -5.45
N GLU A 126 19.96 -3.12 -5.78
CA GLU A 126 20.43 -3.32 -7.15
C GLU A 126 20.05 -4.72 -7.66
N GLY A 127 19.51 -4.79 -8.88
CA GLY A 127 19.09 -6.05 -9.50
C GLY A 127 17.76 -6.63 -8.99
N ALA A 128 17.07 -5.92 -8.08
CA ALA A 128 15.73 -6.27 -7.62
C ALA A 128 14.77 -6.47 -8.81
N ASN A 129 14.09 -7.62 -8.85
CA ASN A 129 13.25 -8.01 -9.97
C ASN A 129 12.04 -8.86 -9.55
N LEU A 130 11.18 -9.15 -10.53
CA LEU A 130 9.93 -9.90 -10.30
C LEU A 130 10.14 -11.29 -9.71
N GLN A 131 11.20 -12.01 -10.12
CA GLN A 131 11.49 -13.34 -9.59
C GLN A 131 11.81 -13.27 -8.09
N MET A 132 12.55 -12.24 -7.66
CA MET A 132 12.87 -12.02 -6.25
C MET A 132 11.60 -11.72 -5.45
N LEU A 133 10.72 -10.86 -5.97
CA LEU A 133 9.44 -10.54 -5.33
C LEU A 133 8.57 -11.79 -5.13
N VAL A 134 8.36 -12.57 -6.20
CA VAL A 134 7.57 -13.81 -6.15
C VAL A 134 8.18 -14.82 -5.19
N THR A 135 9.50 -14.95 -5.18
CA THR A 135 10.21 -15.88 -4.27
C THR A 135 10.06 -15.44 -2.82
N THR A 136 10.27 -14.16 -2.51
CA THR A 136 10.08 -13.60 -1.17
C THR A 136 8.68 -13.87 -0.66
N LEU A 137 7.64 -13.63 -1.47
CA LEU A 137 6.25 -13.87 -1.12
C LEU A 137 5.95 -15.35 -0.85
N LYS A 138 6.42 -16.24 -1.74
CA LYS A 138 6.26 -17.69 -1.54
C LYS A 138 6.95 -18.17 -0.27
N THR A 139 8.16 -17.67 0.01
CA THR A 139 8.89 -17.99 1.24
C THR A 139 8.18 -17.45 2.48
N PHE A 140 7.64 -16.24 2.43
CA PHE A 140 6.89 -15.62 3.52
C PHE A 140 5.68 -16.49 3.90
N TYR A 141 4.79 -16.79 2.95
CA TYR A 141 3.59 -17.59 3.23
C TYR A 141 3.91 -19.05 3.59
N ALA A 142 4.96 -19.65 2.99
CA ALA A 142 5.40 -20.98 3.40
C ALA A 142 5.85 -21.02 4.87
N LYS A 143 6.56 -19.99 5.35
CA LYS A 143 6.93 -19.86 6.77
C LYS A 143 5.73 -19.67 7.70
N MET A 144 4.65 -19.09 7.18
CA MET A 144 3.37 -18.97 7.90
C MET A 144 2.56 -20.27 7.90
N GLY A 145 3.02 -21.35 7.25
CA GLY A 145 2.31 -22.64 7.17
C GLY A 145 1.44 -22.81 5.91
N TYR A 146 1.54 -21.91 4.94
CA TYR A 146 0.73 -21.92 3.71
C TYR A 146 1.63 -21.98 2.46
N PRO A 147 2.20 -23.16 2.13
CA PRO A 147 3.16 -23.30 1.02
C PRO A 147 2.49 -23.27 -0.37
N GLU A 148 1.18 -23.53 -0.46
CA GLU A 148 0.42 -23.48 -1.71
C GLU A 148 0.04 -22.03 -2.05
N VAL A 149 0.95 -21.32 -2.71
CA VAL A 149 0.82 -19.91 -3.10
C VAL A 149 0.70 -19.77 -4.62
N ARG A 150 -0.30 -19.01 -5.06
CA ARG A 150 -0.52 -18.61 -6.45
C ARG A 150 -0.35 -17.11 -6.59
N VAL A 151 0.28 -16.69 -7.68
CA VAL A 151 0.45 -15.28 -8.04
C VAL A 151 -0.27 -15.03 -9.35
N ARG A 152 -1.04 -13.95 -9.44
CA ARG A 152 -1.80 -13.56 -10.62
C ARG A 152 -1.47 -12.13 -11.01
N PRO A 153 -1.47 -11.77 -12.30
CA PRO A 153 -1.39 -10.37 -12.71
C PRO A 153 -2.56 -9.57 -12.12
N ALA A 154 -2.25 -8.36 -11.67
CA ALA A 154 -3.21 -7.41 -11.13
C ALA A 154 -2.89 -6.00 -11.65
N TYR A 155 -3.62 -4.99 -11.18
CA TYR A 155 -3.33 -3.59 -11.50
C TYR A 155 -3.32 -2.76 -10.21
N PHE A 156 -2.20 -2.09 -9.95
CA PHE A 156 -2.09 -1.02 -8.97
C PHE A 156 -1.39 0.19 -9.61
N PRO A 157 -1.86 1.43 -9.41
CA PRO A 157 -1.35 2.58 -10.15
C PRO A 157 0.15 2.86 -9.95
N TYR A 158 0.70 2.53 -8.78
CA TYR A 158 2.10 2.77 -8.41
C TYR A 158 3.05 1.61 -8.73
N THR A 159 2.57 0.47 -9.26
CA THR A 159 3.44 -0.67 -9.58
C THR A 159 3.30 -1.18 -11.00
N GLU A 160 4.41 -1.54 -11.62
CA GLU A 160 4.48 -2.23 -12.90
C GLU A 160 5.74 -3.11 -12.94
N PRO A 161 5.63 -4.46 -13.01
CA PRO A 161 4.40 -5.25 -13.01
C PRO A 161 3.70 -5.27 -11.63
N SER A 162 2.38 -5.44 -11.67
CA SER A 162 1.49 -5.60 -10.51
C SER A 162 0.98 -7.04 -10.37
N LEU A 163 0.88 -7.52 -9.13
CA LEU A 163 0.55 -8.91 -8.78
C LEU A 163 -0.44 -9.00 -7.61
N GLU A 164 -1.34 -9.95 -7.68
CA GLU A 164 -2.14 -10.42 -6.54
C GLU A 164 -1.62 -11.77 -6.04
N ILE A 165 -1.64 -11.95 -4.72
CA ILE A 165 -1.23 -13.20 -4.08
C ILE A 165 -2.43 -13.88 -3.47
N GLU A 166 -2.60 -15.15 -3.82
CA GLU A 166 -3.59 -16.04 -3.25
C GLU A 166 -2.92 -17.23 -2.58
N VAL A 167 -3.43 -17.63 -1.42
CA VAL A 167 -3.01 -18.86 -0.73
C VAL A 167 -4.15 -19.86 -0.72
N LYS A 168 -3.83 -21.14 -0.75
CA LYS A 168 -4.85 -22.19 -0.64
C LYS A 168 -5.20 -22.44 0.82
N TRP A 169 -6.48 -22.26 1.15
CA TRP A 169 -7.03 -22.48 2.48
C TRP A 169 -8.35 -23.23 2.39
N ARG A 170 -8.48 -24.35 3.12
CA ARG A 170 -9.67 -25.23 3.10
C ARG A 170 -10.12 -25.62 1.68
N GLY A 171 -9.16 -25.85 0.78
CA GLY A 171 -9.42 -26.23 -0.62
C GLY A 171 -9.84 -25.09 -1.55
N LYS A 172 -9.91 -23.85 -1.06
CA LYS A 172 -10.22 -22.64 -1.84
C LYS A 172 -9.00 -21.74 -1.95
N TRP A 173 -8.92 -20.96 -3.03
CA TRP A 173 -7.92 -19.90 -3.16
C TRP A 173 -8.45 -18.63 -2.51
N LEU A 174 -7.67 -18.07 -1.58
CA LEU A 174 -8.00 -16.86 -0.84
C LEU A 174 -6.97 -15.78 -1.17
N GLU A 175 -7.43 -14.64 -1.65
CA GLU A 175 -6.61 -13.45 -1.89
C GLU A 175 -6.19 -12.80 -0.57
N LEU A 176 -4.88 -12.68 -0.36
CA LEU A 176 -4.33 -12.11 0.87
C LEU A 176 -3.70 -10.74 0.70
N GLY A 177 -3.30 -10.36 -0.50
CA GLY A 177 -2.68 -9.06 -0.70
C GLY A 177 -2.19 -8.80 -2.10
N GLY A 178 -1.70 -7.58 -2.29
CA GLY A 178 -1.11 -7.09 -3.52
C GLY A 178 0.40 -6.96 -3.41
N ALA A 179 1.08 -7.03 -4.54
CA ALA A 179 2.50 -6.77 -4.65
C ALA A 179 2.83 -6.22 -6.03
N GLY A 180 4.02 -5.65 -6.16
CA GLY A 180 4.52 -5.20 -7.44
C GLY A 180 5.89 -4.55 -7.34
N ILE A 181 6.38 -4.06 -8.47
CA ILE A 181 7.61 -3.26 -8.54
C ILE A 181 7.19 -1.82 -8.72
N PHE A 182 7.65 -0.89 -7.88
CA PHE A 182 7.31 0.52 -8.04
C PHE A 182 7.68 1.00 -9.44
N ARG A 183 6.78 1.79 -10.01
CA ARG A 183 6.99 2.37 -11.31
C ARG A 183 8.10 3.42 -11.28
N PRO A 184 8.82 3.63 -12.40
CA PRO A 184 9.79 4.73 -12.53
C PRO A 184 9.20 6.10 -12.16
N GLU A 185 7.94 6.37 -12.48
CA GLU A 185 7.27 7.63 -12.15
C GLU A 185 7.05 7.85 -10.64
N VAL A 186 7.19 6.80 -9.83
CA VAL A 186 7.16 6.86 -8.36
C VAL A 186 8.57 7.08 -7.82
N THR A 187 9.58 6.42 -8.40
CA THR A 187 10.94 6.38 -7.83
C THR A 187 11.84 7.50 -8.32
N GLU A 188 11.90 7.74 -9.63
CA GLU A 188 12.84 8.68 -10.24
C GLU A 188 12.65 10.13 -9.77
N PRO A 189 11.43 10.67 -9.63
CA PRO A 189 11.24 12.04 -9.17
C PRO A 189 11.76 12.30 -7.74
N LEU A 190 11.89 11.23 -6.95
CA LEU A 190 12.40 11.28 -5.58
C LEU A 190 13.88 10.89 -5.49
N GLY A 191 14.54 10.69 -6.64
CA GLY A 191 15.96 10.34 -6.73
C GLY A 191 16.29 8.89 -6.37
N ILE A 192 15.29 8.03 -6.19
CA ILE A 192 15.45 6.64 -5.74
C ILE A 192 16.17 5.84 -6.84
N GLN A 193 17.36 5.30 -6.53
CA GLN A 193 18.30 4.76 -7.52
C GLN A 193 18.04 3.31 -7.92
N HIS A 194 17.30 2.56 -7.10
CA HIS A 194 17.18 1.11 -7.25
C HIS A 194 15.72 0.67 -7.39
N PRO A 195 15.42 -0.44 -8.10
CA PRO A 195 14.07 -0.96 -8.17
C PRO A 195 13.55 -1.31 -6.78
N VAL A 196 12.31 -0.93 -6.51
CA VAL A 196 11.65 -1.17 -5.21
C VAL A 196 10.57 -2.24 -5.41
N LEU A 197 10.79 -3.42 -4.85
CA LEU A 197 9.79 -4.46 -4.75
C LEU A 197 8.92 -4.17 -3.53
N ALA A 198 7.62 -4.11 -3.70
CA ALA A 198 6.67 -3.86 -2.62
C ALA A 198 5.63 -4.96 -2.54
N TRP A 199 5.18 -5.26 -1.33
CA TRP A 199 4.05 -6.14 -1.07
C TRP A 199 3.30 -5.71 0.17
N GLY A 200 2.00 -5.97 0.22
CA GLY A 200 1.19 -5.64 1.37
C GLY A 200 -0.03 -6.53 1.51
N MET A 201 -0.50 -6.67 2.75
CA MET A 201 -1.67 -7.45 3.12
C MET A 201 -2.37 -6.85 4.34
N GLY A 202 -3.65 -7.15 4.51
CA GLY A 202 -4.35 -6.86 5.77
C GLY A 202 -3.91 -7.84 6.86
N LEU A 203 -3.49 -7.32 8.02
CA LEU A 203 -3.16 -8.15 9.19
C LEU A 203 -4.36 -8.99 9.60
N GLU A 204 -5.56 -8.42 9.54
CA GLU A 204 -6.79 -9.07 9.94
C GLU A 204 -7.11 -10.28 9.04
N ARG A 205 -6.88 -10.19 7.73
CA ARG A 205 -7.04 -11.33 6.81
C ARG A 205 -6.06 -12.46 7.17
N LEU A 206 -4.82 -12.11 7.52
CA LEU A 206 -3.82 -13.09 7.96
C LEU A 206 -4.19 -13.70 9.31
N ALA A 207 -4.69 -12.90 10.27
CA ALA A 207 -5.15 -13.37 11.56
C ALA A 207 -6.35 -14.32 11.43
N MET A 208 -7.33 -14.00 10.58
CA MET A 208 -8.46 -14.88 10.29
C MET A 208 -8.01 -16.23 9.74
N LEU A 209 -7.04 -16.23 8.83
CA LEU A 209 -6.47 -17.43 8.23
C LEU A 209 -5.76 -18.33 9.26
N VAL A 210 -4.96 -17.73 10.15
CA VAL A 210 -4.21 -18.43 11.21
C VAL A 210 -5.13 -18.94 12.32
N LEU A 211 -6.10 -18.11 12.75
CA LEU A 211 -7.04 -18.43 13.83
C LEU A 211 -8.26 -19.23 13.36
N GLY A 212 -8.42 -19.42 12.06
CA GLY A 212 -9.52 -20.18 11.48
C GLY A 212 -10.89 -19.49 11.54
N LEU A 213 -10.90 -18.15 11.57
CA LEU A 213 -12.10 -17.31 11.71
C LEU A 213 -12.75 -16.99 10.36
N ASP A 214 -14.09 -16.93 10.33
CA ASP A 214 -14.88 -16.65 9.12
C ASP A 214 -15.55 -15.25 9.13
N ASP A 215 -15.24 -14.41 10.13
CA ASP A 215 -15.74 -13.04 10.27
C ASP A 215 -14.72 -12.13 10.95
N ILE A 216 -14.30 -11.07 10.26
CA ILE A 216 -13.28 -10.12 10.75
C ILE A 216 -13.69 -9.44 12.06
N ARG A 217 -15.00 -9.24 12.27
CA ARG A 217 -15.53 -8.54 13.44
C ARG A 217 -15.24 -9.30 14.73
N GLN A 218 -15.05 -10.62 14.67
CA GLN A 218 -14.66 -11.42 15.83
C GLN A 218 -13.31 -11.00 16.42
N LEU A 219 -12.41 -10.42 15.62
CA LEU A 219 -11.14 -9.88 16.10
C LEU A 219 -11.31 -8.60 16.95
N TYR A 220 -12.44 -7.89 16.80
CA TYR A 220 -12.71 -6.60 17.42
C TYR A 220 -13.85 -6.63 18.43
N ILE A 221 -14.62 -7.72 18.46
CA ILE A 221 -15.56 -7.97 19.55
C ILE A 221 -14.74 -8.27 20.80
N SER A 222 -14.94 -7.47 21.84
CA SER A 222 -14.26 -7.62 23.14
C SER A 222 -14.81 -8.81 23.92
N ASP A 223 -14.66 -10.03 23.39
CA ASP A 223 -14.98 -11.25 24.11
C ASP A 223 -13.77 -11.69 24.95
N LEU A 224 -13.84 -11.36 26.24
CA LEU A 224 -12.78 -11.68 27.20
C LEU A 224 -12.61 -13.20 27.42
N GLU A 225 -13.67 -13.99 27.26
CA GLU A 225 -13.55 -15.45 27.38
C GLU A 225 -12.84 -16.03 26.16
N TRP A 226 -13.18 -15.55 24.96
CA TRP A 226 -12.46 -15.92 23.74
C TRP A 226 -10.97 -15.58 23.85
N LEU A 227 -10.63 -14.37 24.30
CA LEU A 227 -9.24 -13.93 24.51
C LEU A 227 -8.49 -14.78 25.54
N ARG A 228 -9.14 -15.20 26.64
CA ARG A 228 -8.53 -16.06 27.66
C ARG A 228 -8.26 -17.49 27.18
N ASN A 229 -9.08 -17.97 26.25
CA ASN A 229 -9.02 -19.35 25.76
C ASN A 229 -8.14 -19.50 24.50
N GLN A 230 -7.55 -18.42 23.97
CA GLN A 230 -6.63 -18.53 22.84
C GLN A 230 -5.29 -19.14 23.26
N PRO A 231 -4.78 -20.13 22.51
CA PRO A 231 -3.44 -20.67 22.76
C PRO A 231 -2.37 -19.61 22.46
N ILE A 232 -1.24 -19.68 23.17
CA ILE A 232 -0.03 -18.95 22.77
C ILE A 232 0.49 -19.62 21.50
N ILE A 233 0.47 -18.88 20.38
CA ILE A 233 0.92 -19.31 19.05
C ILE A 233 2.42 -19.10 18.90
#